data_AF-A0A7Y3MVA3-F1
#
_entry.id   AF-A0A7Y3MVA3-F1
#
_cell.length_a   1.000
_cell.length_b   1.000
_cell.length_c   1.000
_cell.angle_alpha   90.00
_cell.angle_beta   90.00
_cell.angle_gamma   90.00
#
_symmetry.space_group_name_H-M   'P 1'
#
loop_
_entity.id
_entity.type
_entity.pdbx_description
1 polymer ?
#
loop_
_entity_poly.entity_id
_entity_poly.type
_entity_poly.pdbx_seq_one_letter_code
_entity_poly.pdbx_strand_id
1 'polypeptide(L)'
;IQGFHPSWDGDLLVSSLMAQSLFRLRIRDEKVLFVEPIEIRDRIRYAHQHSDGRIALWVSNARLIWVTPSETPSALAHVEALIEGADVSEARRADMRTTLQTCLECHALEPGDDQAGPNLGDVFGRRVASTAFAEYSSALRGRTGRWFEDELRAFLSDPQSYAPGTTMPGASLSEEQVGDLVDLLRRLNEPE
;
A
#
# COMPACT_ATOMS: atom_id res chain seq x y z
N ILE A 1 18.20 9.33 14.09
CA ILE A 1 16.96 9.21 14.90
C ILE A 1 17.15 8.07 15.87
N GLN A 2 16.72 8.24 17.12
CA GLN A 2 16.67 7.14 18.11
C GLN A 2 15.40 7.24 18.95
N GLY A 3 14.78 6.12 19.27
CA GLY A 3 13.58 6.05 20.11
C GLY A 3 12.31 6.55 19.42
N PHE A 4 12.31 6.71 18.10
CA PHE A 4 11.09 7.01 17.33
C PHE A 4 10.30 5.73 17.03
N HIS A 5 10.97 4.73 16.46
CA HIS A 5 10.43 3.39 16.18
C HIS A 5 11.60 2.41 16.05
N PRO A 6 11.51 1.16 16.54
CA PRO A 6 12.64 0.21 16.51
C PRO A 6 13.24 0.00 15.11
N SER A 7 12.40 0.00 14.06
CA SER A 7 12.89 -0.18 12.68
C SER A 7 13.57 1.07 12.10
N TRP A 8 13.53 2.21 12.77
CA TRP A 8 14.15 3.49 12.36
C TRP A 8 15.34 3.89 13.24
N ASP A 9 15.61 3.13 14.31
CA ASP A 9 16.68 3.47 15.24
C ASP A 9 18.06 3.38 14.58
N GLY A 10 18.82 4.47 14.69
CA GLY A 10 20.12 4.63 14.04
C GLY A 10 20.06 5.18 12.62
N ASP A 11 18.88 5.33 12.02
CA ASP A 11 18.74 5.93 10.69
C ASP A 11 18.95 7.45 10.72
N LEU A 12 19.38 8.02 9.59
CA LEU A 12 19.47 9.47 9.38
C LEU A 12 18.18 9.97 8.72
N LEU A 13 17.72 11.15 9.14
CA LEU A 13 16.62 11.84 8.48
C LEU A 13 17.13 13.12 7.82
N VAL A 14 16.89 13.25 6.53
CA VAL A 14 17.32 14.41 5.74
C VAL A 14 16.08 15.02 5.09
N SER A 15 15.88 16.33 5.21
CA SER A 15 14.81 17.03 4.51
C SER A 15 15.31 17.66 3.22
N SER A 16 14.50 17.68 2.16
CA SER A 16 14.77 18.47 0.94
C SER A 16 13.72 19.55 0.74
N LEU A 17 14.18 20.80 0.63
CA LEU A 17 13.32 21.94 0.30
C LEU A 17 12.70 21.84 -1.08
N MET A 18 13.46 21.28 -2.05
CA MET A 18 13.01 21.13 -3.43
C MET A 18 12.02 19.98 -3.57
N ALA A 19 12.30 18.85 -2.94
CA ALA A 19 11.42 17.68 -3.01
C ALA A 19 10.19 17.79 -2.10
N GLN A 20 10.19 18.70 -1.12
CA GLN A 20 9.11 18.82 -0.11
C GLN A 20 8.88 17.51 0.66
N SER A 21 9.96 16.78 0.90
CA SER A 21 9.96 15.44 1.49
C SER A 21 11.04 15.30 2.54
N LEU A 22 10.79 14.39 3.48
CA LEU A 22 11.83 13.78 4.29
C LEU A 22 12.40 12.57 3.57
N PHE A 23 13.65 12.26 3.84
CA PHE A 23 14.32 11.06 3.38
C PHE A 23 14.87 10.35 4.61
N ARG A 24 14.45 9.09 4.80
CA ARG A 24 15.04 8.20 5.81
C ARG A 24 16.17 7.42 5.13
N LEU A 25 17.38 7.56 5.65
CA LEU A 25 18.58 6.92 5.12
C LEU A 25 19.11 5.92 6.15
N ARG A 26 19.33 4.69 5.71
CA ARG A 26 20.10 3.71 6.48
C ARG A 26 21.53 3.71 6.01
N ILE A 27 22.47 4.01 6.91
CA ILE A 27 23.91 4.08 6.62
C ILE A 27 24.63 2.98 7.37
N ARG A 28 25.53 2.26 6.69
CA ARG A 28 26.44 1.27 7.29
C ARG A 28 27.79 1.39 6.62
N ASP A 29 28.86 1.43 7.41
CA ASP A 29 30.23 1.56 6.91
C ASP A 29 30.36 2.73 5.91
N GLU A 30 29.78 3.88 6.27
CA GLU A 30 29.72 5.12 5.47
C GLU A 30 28.98 5.01 4.13
N LYS A 31 28.31 3.89 3.86
CA LYS A 31 27.51 3.68 2.65
C LYS A 31 26.03 3.75 2.96
N VAL A 32 25.29 4.43 2.09
CA VAL A 32 23.82 4.43 2.12
C VAL A 32 23.34 3.08 1.60
N LEU A 33 22.72 2.29 2.46
CA LEU A 33 22.13 1.00 2.12
C LEU A 33 20.72 1.15 1.53
N PHE A 34 19.98 2.15 1.98
CA PHE A 34 18.59 2.37 1.63
C PHE A 34 18.19 3.84 1.82
N VAL A 35 17.31 4.33 0.95
CA VAL A 35 16.70 5.67 1.02
C VAL A 35 15.19 5.52 0.83
N GLU A 36 14.42 5.95 1.83
CA GLU A 36 12.96 6.04 1.73
C GLU A 36 12.51 7.50 1.67
N PRO A 37 11.83 7.93 0.61
CA PRO A 37 11.15 9.22 0.59
C PRO A 37 9.86 9.16 1.39
N ILE A 38 9.63 10.15 2.25
CA ILE A 38 8.38 10.37 2.97
C ILE A 38 7.85 11.73 2.52
N GLU A 39 6.79 11.70 1.71
CA GLU A 39 6.19 12.92 1.18
C GLU A 39 5.49 13.71 2.30
N ILE A 40 5.89 14.98 2.43
CA ILE A 40 5.20 15.94 3.31
C ILE A 40 4.30 16.88 2.49
N ARG A 41 4.62 17.06 1.20
CA ARG A 41 3.92 17.96 0.25
C ARG A 41 3.87 19.41 0.73
N ASP A 42 4.85 19.78 1.55
CA ASP A 42 5.13 21.13 2.00
C ASP A 42 6.63 21.37 2.12
N ARG A 43 7.04 22.62 1.97
CA ARG A 43 8.45 22.99 2.19
C ARG A 43 8.78 23.00 3.68
N ILE A 44 9.56 21.99 4.09
CA ILE A 44 10.08 21.76 5.45
C ILE A 44 11.19 22.77 5.76
N ARG A 45 10.98 23.64 6.74
CA ARG A 45 11.95 24.65 7.20
C ARG A 45 12.88 24.13 8.28
N TYR A 46 12.36 23.24 9.13
CA TYR A 46 13.11 22.65 10.23
C TYR A 46 12.51 21.31 10.62
N ALA A 47 13.35 20.38 11.06
CA ALA A 47 12.96 19.08 11.61
C ALA A 47 13.66 18.87 12.95
N HIS A 48 12.91 18.43 13.95
CA HIS A 48 13.41 18.20 15.30
C HIS A 48 12.82 16.91 15.86
N GLN A 49 13.65 16.04 16.42
CA GLN A 49 13.17 14.92 17.22
C GLN A 49 12.98 15.40 18.66
N HIS A 50 11.74 15.37 19.13
CA HIS A 50 11.37 15.75 20.49
C HIS A 50 11.77 14.66 21.50
N SER A 51 11.82 15.00 22.79
CA SER A 51 12.31 14.10 23.84
C SER A 51 11.42 12.86 24.08
N ASP A 52 10.16 12.91 23.64
CA ASP A 52 9.23 11.77 23.67
C ASP A 52 9.35 10.87 22.44
N GLY A 53 10.41 11.06 21.63
CA GLY A 53 10.69 10.24 20.46
C GLY A 53 10.04 10.75 19.17
N ARG A 54 8.96 11.53 19.24
CA ARG A 54 8.23 12.06 18.06
C ARG A 54 9.06 13.05 17.27
N ILE A 55 8.71 13.26 15.99
CA ILE A 55 9.42 14.21 15.12
C ILE A 55 8.50 15.38 14.79
N ALA A 56 8.94 16.59 15.06
CA ALA A 56 8.25 17.82 14.70
C ALA A 56 8.87 18.45 13.45
N LEU A 57 8.03 18.80 12.47
CA LEU A 57 8.41 19.51 11.25
C LEU A 57 7.79 20.90 11.24
N TRP A 58 8.61 21.94 11.18
CA TRP A 58 8.13 23.29 10.91
C TRP A 58 8.09 23.51 9.40
N VAL A 59 6.93 23.85 8.84
CA VAL A 59 6.75 24.05 7.39
C VAL A 59 6.40 25.51 7.05
N SER A 60 6.52 25.86 5.77
CA SER A 60 6.53 27.25 5.28
C SER A 60 5.29 28.10 5.58
N ASN A 61 4.18 27.49 5.98
CA ASN A 61 2.90 28.17 6.26
C ASN A 61 2.63 28.31 7.77
N ALA A 62 3.69 28.47 8.57
CA ALA A 62 3.64 28.55 10.04
C ALA A 62 2.96 27.34 10.71
N ARG A 63 2.88 26.20 10.01
CA ARG A 63 2.34 24.95 10.56
C ARG A 63 3.45 24.11 11.15
N LEU A 64 3.09 23.39 12.20
CA LEU A 64 3.87 22.32 12.79
C LEU A 64 3.20 20.99 12.42
N ILE A 65 3.94 20.08 11.81
CA ILE A 65 3.49 18.72 11.53
C ILE A 65 4.20 17.80 12.52
N TRP A 66 3.45 16.96 13.21
CA TRP A 66 4.00 15.90 14.05
C TRP A 66 4.01 14.60 13.26
N VAL A 67 5.18 14.00 13.12
CA VAL A 67 5.36 12.64 12.65
C VAL A 67 5.40 11.75 13.89
N THR A 68 4.54 10.74 13.89
CA THR A 68 4.44 9.71 14.93
C THR A 68 4.45 8.35 14.27
N PRO A 69 4.94 7.30 14.95
CA PRO A 69 4.66 5.93 14.50
C PRO A 69 3.15 5.75 14.36
N SER A 70 2.70 5.08 13.29
CA SER A 70 1.31 4.68 13.19
C SER A 70 1.04 3.59 14.22
N GLU A 71 0.06 3.81 15.10
CA GLU A 71 -0.45 2.73 15.97
C GLU A 71 -1.36 1.77 15.20
N THR A 72 -1.88 2.21 14.04
CA THR A 72 -2.59 1.36 13.09
C THR A 72 -1.55 0.59 12.26
N PRO A 73 -1.59 -0.75 12.23
CA PRO A 73 -0.76 -1.53 11.32
C PRO A 73 -0.94 -1.04 9.88
N SER A 74 0.12 -1.05 9.07
CA SER A 74 -0.04 -0.81 7.63
C SER A 74 -1.01 -1.84 7.04
N ALA A 75 -1.62 -1.53 5.89
CA ALA A 75 -2.51 -2.48 5.24
C ALA A 75 -1.77 -3.79 4.91
N LEU A 76 -0.49 -3.70 4.54
CA LEU A 76 0.38 -4.87 4.37
C LEU A 76 0.59 -5.67 5.66
N ALA A 77 0.84 -5.01 6.79
CA ALA A 77 1.01 -5.70 8.08
C ALA A 77 -0.30 -6.36 8.54
N HIS A 78 -1.44 -5.72 8.26
CA HIS A 78 -2.75 -6.31 8.50
C HIS A 78 -2.95 -7.55 7.63
N VAL A 79 -2.70 -7.48 6.32
CA VAL A 79 -2.80 -8.63 5.41
C VAL A 79 -1.88 -9.77 5.84
N GLU A 80 -0.65 -9.48 6.26
CA GLU A 80 0.27 -10.51 6.77
C GLU A 80 -0.30 -11.21 8.01
N ALA A 81 -0.91 -10.48 8.94
CA ALA A 81 -1.60 -11.06 10.09
C ALA A 81 -2.83 -11.90 9.66
N LEU A 82 -3.57 -11.49 8.62
CA LEU A 82 -4.69 -12.25 8.07
C LEU A 82 -4.24 -13.59 7.47
N ILE A 83 -3.08 -13.61 6.80
CA ILE A 83 -2.45 -14.82 6.23
C ILE A 83 -1.96 -15.74 7.35
N GLU A 84 -1.24 -15.19 8.33
CA GLU A 84 -0.70 -15.97 9.45
C GLU A 84 -1.82 -16.61 10.28
N GLY A 85 -2.91 -15.86 10.52
CA GLY A 85 -4.07 -16.34 11.25
C GLY A 85 -5.01 -17.27 10.47
N ALA A 86 -4.74 -17.53 9.18
CA ALA A 86 -5.58 -18.43 8.39
C ALA A 86 -5.39 -19.89 8.81
N ASP A 87 -6.51 -20.62 8.95
CA ASP A 87 -6.54 -22.06 9.23
C ASP A 87 -6.28 -22.88 7.96
N VAL A 88 -5.06 -22.75 7.44
CA VAL A 88 -4.58 -23.42 6.23
C VAL A 88 -3.15 -23.95 6.47
N SER A 89 -2.67 -24.81 5.57
CA SER A 89 -1.30 -25.30 5.65
C SER A 89 -0.27 -24.19 5.46
N GLU A 90 0.94 -24.36 6.02
CA GLU A 90 2.04 -23.41 5.83
C GLU A 90 2.40 -23.23 4.34
N ALA A 91 2.30 -24.31 3.55
CA ALA A 91 2.49 -24.25 2.11
C ALA A 91 1.47 -23.34 1.44
N ARG A 92 0.20 -23.38 1.87
CA ARG A 92 -0.85 -22.49 1.34
C ARG A 92 -0.63 -21.04 1.79
N ARG A 93 -0.20 -20.78 3.04
CA ARG A 93 0.19 -19.41 3.45
C ARG A 93 1.34 -18.86 2.61
N ALA A 94 2.34 -19.68 2.33
CA ALA A 94 3.46 -19.29 1.47
C ALA A 94 3.00 -19.00 0.03
N ASP A 95 2.05 -19.78 -0.51
CA ASP A 95 1.42 -19.51 -1.80
C ASP A 95 0.64 -18.19 -1.79
N MET A 96 -0.21 -17.96 -0.79
CA MET A 96 -0.94 -16.69 -0.60
C MET A 96 0.00 -15.48 -0.61
N ARG A 97 1.13 -15.55 0.11
CA ARG A 97 2.15 -14.49 0.12
C ARG A 97 2.74 -14.28 -1.27
N THR A 98 3.10 -15.36 -1.96
CA THR A 98 3.68 -15.30 -3.30
C THR A 98 2.71 -14.69 -4.31
N THR A 99 1.47 -15.14 -4.30
CA THR A 99 0.40 -14.62 -5.17
C THR A 99 0.13 -13.14 -4.89
N LEU A 100 0.04 -12.74 -3.62
CA LEU A 100 -0.15 -11.34 -3.24
C LEU A 100 1.01 -10.46 -3.73
N GLN A 101 2.26 -10.92 -3.64
CA GLN A 101 3.41 -10.15 -4.12
C GLN A 101 3.29 -9.80 -5.61
N THR A 102 2.76 -10.71 -6.45
CA THR A 102 2.48 -10.40 -7.86
C THR A 102 1.49 -9.25 -8.03
N CYS A 103 0.49 -9.12 -7.14
CA CYS A 103 -0.42 -7.98 -7.16
C CYS A 103 0.26 -6.68 -6.71
N LEU A 104 1.14 -6.78 -5.71
CA LEU A 104 1.86 -5.63 -5.13
C LEU A 104 2.93 -5.03 -6.07
N GLU A 105 3.29 -5.72 -7.15
CA GLU A 105 4.14 -5.15 -8.21
C GLU A 105 3.49 -3.91 -8.85
N CYS A 106 2.15 -3.88 -8.90
CA CYS A 106 1.39 -2.82 -9.58
C CYS A 106 0.45 -2.07 -8.64
N HIS A 107 0.13 -2.59 -7.47
CA HIS A 107 -0.92 -2.06 -6.61
C HIS A 107 -0.43 -1.84 -5.17
N ALA A 108 -0.76 -0.70 -4.57
CA ALA A 108 -0.66 -0.54 -3.13
C ALA A 108 -1.95 -1.05 -2.43
N LEU A 109 -1.84 -1.40 -1.15
CA LEU A 109 -2.99 -1.79 -0.32
C LEU A 109 -3.61 -0.58 0.39
N GLU A 110 -2.87 0.52 0.52
CA GLU A 110 -3.30 1.72 1.21
C GLU A 110 -4.25 2.58 0.33
N PRO A 111 -5.41 3.00 0.87
CA PRO A 111 -6.33 3.88 0.15
C PRO A 111 -5.64 5.17 -0.32
N GLY A 112 -5.77 5.48 -1.61
CA GLY A 112 -5.21 6.69 -2.23
C GLY A 112 -3.76 6.61 -2.68
N ASP A 113 -3.07 5.48 -2.44
CA ASP A 113 -1.73 5.23 -2.96
C ASP A 113 -1.79 4.48 -4.31
N ASP A 114 -2.11 5.21 -5.38
CA ASP A 114 -2.12 4.63 -6.73
C ASP A 114 -0.69 4.43 -7.25
N GLN A 115 -0.43 3.30 -7.89
CA GLN A 115 0.87 2.92 -8.45
C GLN A 115 0.73 2.71 -9.97
N ALA A 116 1.35 1.67 -10.55
CA ALA A 116 1.10 1.30 -11.95
C ALA A 116 -0.37 0.91 -12.20
N GLY A 117 -1.06 0.45 -11.15
CA GLY A 117 -2.50 0.25 -11.07
C GLY A 117 -3.13 1.02 -9.89
N PRO A 118 -4.47 1.09 -9.83
CA PRO A 118 -5.19 1.77 -8.75
C PRO A 118 -4.99 1.06 -7.40
N ASN A 119 -4.99 1.79 -6.29
CA ASN A 119 -4.92 1.19 -4.95
C ASN A 119 -6.02 0.14 -4.70
N LEU A 120 -5.72 -0.87 -3.87
CA LEU A 120 -6.65 -1.93 -3.46
C LEU A 120 -7.30 -1.69 -2.10
N GLY A 121 -6.91 -0.63 -1.41
CA GLY A 121 -7.56 -0.18 -0.18
C GLY A 121 -9.03 0.18 -0.44
N ASP A 122 -9.92 -0.28 0.42
CA ASP A 122 -11.37 -0.17 0.30
C ASP A 122 -11.91 -0.70 -1.04
N VAL A 123 -11.26 -1.69 -1.67
CA VAL A 123 -11.72 -2.21 -2.96
C VAL A 123 -13.04 -2.97 -2.83
N PHE A 124 -13.24 -3.75 -1.76
CA PHE A 124 -14.45 -4.56 -1.59
C PHE A 124 -15.69 -3.67 -1.43
N GLY A 125 -16.70 -3.87 -2.28
CA GLY A 125 -17.92 -3.06 -2.34
C GLY A 125 -17.77 -1.70 -3.04
N ARG A 126 -16.56 -1.28 -3.42
CA ARG A 126 -16.31 -0.05 -4.19
C ARG A 126 -16.78 -0.20 -5.63
N ARG A 127 -17.25 0.90 -6.23
CA ARG A 127 -17.67 0.88 -7.65
C ARG A 127 -16.49 0.58 -8.55
N VAL A 128 -16.73 -0.20 -9.60
CA VAL A 128 -15.72 -0.47 -10.63
C VAL A 128 -15.22 0.84 -11.22
N ALA A 129 -13.90 0.95 -11.38
CA ALA A 129 -13.20 2.11 -11.96
C ALA A 129 -13.57 3.48 -11.35
N SER A 130 -13.67 3.57 -10.01
CA SER A 130 -14.19 4.76 -9.31
C SER A 130 -13.20 5.54 -8.43
N THR A 131 -11.93 5.15 -8.38
CA THR A 131 -10.89 5.94 -7.71
C THR A 131 -10.46 7.14 -8.55
N ALA A 132 -9.54 7.96 -8.02
CA ALA A 132 -8.94 9.06 -8.76
C ALA A 132 -7.90 8.61 -9.81
N PHE A 133 -7.64 7.30 -9.94
CA PHE A 133 -6.66 6.75 -10.87
C PHE A 133 -6.98 7.13 -12.32
N ALA A 134 -6.05 7.83 -12.96
CA ALA A 134 -6.26 8.44 -14.27
C ALA A 134 -6.22 7.43 -15.44
N GLU A 135 -5.52 6.31 -15.26
CA GLU A 135 -5.18 5.37 -16.34
C GLU A 135 -6.12 4.15 -16.42
N TYR A 136 -7.34 4.26 -15.88
CA TYR A 136 -8.36 3.24 -16.11
C TYR A 136 -8.64 3.06 -17.62
N SER A 137 -8.63 1.81 -18.07
CA SER A 137 -9.05 1.45 -19.43
C SER A 137 -10.49 1.88 -19.71
N SER A 138 -10.79 2.21 -20.96
CA SER A 138 -12.16 2.48 -21.40
C SER A 138 -13.08 1.28 -21.16
N ALA A 139 -12.55 0.06 -21.33
CA ALA A 139 -13.24 -1.19 -21.05
C ALA A 139 -13.73 -1.25 -19.59
N LEU A 140 -12.84 -0.99 -18.62
CA LEU A 140 -13.19 -1.07 -17.21
C LEU A 140 -14.09 0.11 -16.78
N ARG A 141 -13.88 1.32 -17.34
CA ARG A 141 -14.79 2.47 -17.12
C ARG A 141 -16.21 2.23 -17.63
N GLY A 142 -16.35 1.40 -18.67
CA GLY A 142 -17.65 1.02 -19.21
C GLY A 142 -18.40 -0.02 -18.37
N ARG A 143 -17.74 -0.67 -17.40
CA ARG A 143 -18.37 -1.65 -16.51
C ARG A 143 -19.15 -0.93 -15.41
N THR A 144 -20.37 -1.38 -15.20
CA THR A 144 -21.21 -0.97 -14.07
C THR A 144 -21.14 -2.03 -12.99
N GLY A 145 -21.13 -1.63 -11.73
CA GLY A 145 -21.18 -2.58 -10.62
C GLY A 145 -20.28 -2.17 -9.46
N ARG A 146 -20.10 -3.10 -8.53
CA ARG A 146 -19.26 -2.97 -7.35
C ARG A 146 -18.44 -4.23 -7.18
N TRP A 147 -17.22 -4.09 -6.67
CA TRP A 147 -16.31 -5.21 -6.42
C TRP A 147 -16.75 -6.03 -5.21
N PHE A 148 -17.77 -6.87 -5.39
CA PHE A 148 -18.09 -7.95 -4.47
C PHE A 148 -17.44 -9.25 -4.94
N GLU A 149 -17.61 -10.32 -4.17
CA GLU A 149 -16.95 -11.61 -4.39
C GLU A 149 -17.08 -12.11 -5.84
N ASP A 150 -18.30 -12.19 -6.40
CA ASP A 150 -18.52 -12.71 -7.76
C ASP A 150 -17.80 -11.88 -8.83
N GLU A 151 -17.85 -10.54 -8.70
CA GLU A 151 -17.22 -9.62 -9.65
C GLU A 151 -15.70 -9.68 -9.57
N LEU A 152 -15.15 -9.77 -8.34
CA LEU A 152 -13.72 -9.93 -8.13
C LEU A 152 -13.22 -11.28 -8.64
N ARG A 153 -13.94 -12.37 -8.36
CA ARG A 153 -13.61 -13.72 -8.88
C ARG A 153 -13.60 -13.72 -10.40
N ALA A 154 -14.66 -13.22 -11.03
CA ALA A 154 -14.76 -13.17 -12.49
C ALA A 154 -13.64 -12.34 -13.12
N PHE A 155 -13.29 -11.19 -12.52
CA PHE A 155 -12.22 -10.33 -13.03
C PHE A 155 -10.83 -10.93 -12.80
N LEU A 156 -10.54 -11.48 -11.63
CA LEU A 156 -9.22 -12.04 -11.31
C LEU A 156 -8.95 -13.36 -12.06
N SER A 157 -9.98 -14.15 -12.36
CA SER A 157 -9.85 -15.37 -13.15
C SER A 157 -9.50 -15.10 -14.62
N ASP A 158 -10.12 -14.09 -15.23
CA ASP A 158 -9.80 -13.67 -16.60
C ASP A 158 -10.18 -12.19 -16.83
N PRO A 159 -9.23 -11.25 -16.64
CA PRO A 159 -9.50 -9.83 -16.80
C PRO A 159 -9.97 -9.46 -18.21
N GLN A 160 -9.47 -10.14 -19.25
CA GLN A 160 -9.80 -9.85 -20.64
C GLN A 160 -11.19 -10.37 -21.01
N SER A 161 -11.57 -11.55 -20.52
CA SER A 161 -12.95 -12.05 -20.68
C SER A 161 -13.95 -11.18 -19.92
N TYR A 162 -13.59 -10.74 -18.71
CA TYR A 162 -14.43 -9.85 -17.92
C TYR A 162 -14.59 -8.48 -18.59
N ALA A 163 -13.51 -7.78 -18.91
CA ALA A 163 -13.55 -6.48 -19.55
C ALA A 163 -12.62 -6.48 -20.77
N PRO A 164 -13.13 -6.86 -21.96
CA PRO A 164 -12.32 -6.90 -23.18
C PRO A 164 -11.67 -5.55 -23.49
N GLY A 165 -10.34 -5.52 -23.54
CA GLY A 165 -9.57 -4.28 -23.69
C GLY A 165 -9.20 -3.61 -22.36
N THR A 166 -9.34 -4.30 -21.22
CA THR A 166 -8.76 -3.85 -19.96
C THR A 166 -7.23 -3.83 -20.06
N THR A 167 -6.60 -2.88 -19.36
CA THR A 167 -5.15 -2.72 -19.32
C THR A 167 -4.49 -3.59 -18.26
N MET A 168 -5.26 -4.16 -17.32
CA MET A 168 -4.72 -5.09 -16.34
C MET A 168 -4.37 -6.42 -17.04
N PRO A 169 -3.11 -6.90 -16.95
CA PRO A 169 -2.75 -8.19 -17.48
C PRO A 169 -3.43 -9.32 -16.68
N GLY A 170 -3.65 -10.47 -17.33
CA GLY A 170 -4.02 -11.67 -16.62
C GLY A 170 -2.87 -12.16 -15.74
N ALA A 171 -3.17 -12.51 -14.49
CA ALA A 171 -2.30 -13.33 -13.67
C ALA A 171 -2.83 -14.77 -13.79
N SER A 172 -2.01 -15.72 -14.23
CA SER A 172 -2.41 -17.12 -14.39
C SER A 172 -2.66 -17.77 -13.02
N LEU A 173 -3.79 -17.46 -12.40
CA LEU A 173 -4.17 -17.88 -11.05
C LEU A 173 -5.00 -19.15 -11.08
N SER A 174 -4.77 -20.05 -10.13
CA SER A 174 -5.68 -21.15 -9.86
C SER A 174 -6.98 -20.65 -9.21
N GLU A 175 -8.04 -21.47 -9.24
CA GLU A 175 -9.29 -21.14 -8.53
C GLU A 175 -9.07 -20.94 -7.02
N GLU A 176 -8.15 -21.72 -6.43
CA GLU A 176 -7.76 -21.59 -5.03
C GLU A 176 -7.10 -20.23 -4.77
N GLN A 177 -6.16 -19.82 -5.62
CA GLN A 177 -5.48 -18.53 -5.51
C GLN A 177 -6.43 -17.34 -5.69
N VAL A 178 -7.37 -17.44 -6.64
CA VAL A 178 -8.42 -16.43 -6.81
C VAL A 178 -9.27 -16.35 -5.54
N GLY A 179 -9.67 -17.48 -4.95
CA GLY A 179 -10.41 -17.51 -3.69
C GLY A 179 -9.66 -16.83 -2.55
N ASP A 180 -8.39 -17.19 -2.36
CA ASP A 180 -7.56 -16.65 -1.30
C ASP A 180 -7.36 -15.14 -1.45
N LEU A 181 -7.13 -14.63 -2.67
CA LEU A 181 -7.03 -13.19 -2.92
C LEU A 181 -8.35 -12.46 -2.64
N VAL A 182 -9.48 -13.01 -3.07
CA VAL A 182 -10.79 -12.38 -2.84
C VAL A 182 -11.10 -12.32 -1.34
N ASP A 183 -10.80 -13.38 -0.60
CA ASP A 183 -10.96 -13.40 0.85
C ASP A 183 -10.04 -12.41 1.56
N LEU A 184 -8.77 -12.30 1.14
CA LEU A 184 -7.86 -11.28 1.66
C LEU A 184 -8.37 -9.87 1.38
N LEU A 185 -8.78 -9.57 0.15
CA LEU A 185 -9.32 -8.26 -0.22
C LEU A 185 -10.64 -7.96 0.50
N ARG A 186 -11.48 -8.95 0.76
CA ARG A 186 -12.69 -8.76 1.57
C ARG A 186 -12.32 -8.39 3.01
N ARG A 187 -11.50 -9.22 3.67
CA ARG A 187 -11.12 -9.03 5.09
C ARG A 187 -10.31 -7.77 5.33
N LEU A 188 -9.45 -7.38 4.39
CA LEU A 188 -8.71 -6.11 4.44
C LEU A 188 -9.66 -4.89 4.52
N ASN A 189 -10.86 -5.01 3.97
CA ASN A 189 -11.82 -3.91 3.83
C ASN A 189 -13.03 -4.05 4.78
N GLU A 190 -13.01 -5.04 5.68
CA GLU A 190 -13.97 -5.15 6.77
C GLU A 190 -13.54 -4.22 7.92
N PRO A 191 -14.45 -3.43 8.52
CA PRO A 191 -14.11 -2.68 9.71
C PRO A 191 -13.78 -3.64 10.85
N GLU A 192 -12.68 -3.37 11.58
CA GLU A 192 -12.32 -4.07 12.83
C GLU A 192 -13.43 -3.99 13.89
#